data_AF-A0A9Q0HY09-F1
#
_entry.id   AF-A0A9Q0HY09-F1
#
_cell.length_a   1.000
_cell.length_b   1.000
_cell.length_c   1.000
_cell.angle_alpha   90.00
_cell.angle_beta   90.00
_cell.angle_gamma   90.00
#
_symmetry.space_group_name_H-M   'P 1'
#
loop_
_entity.id
_entity.type
_entity.pdbx_description
1 polymer ?
#
loop_
_entity_poly.entity_id
_entity_poly.type
_entity_poly.pdbx_seq_one_letter_code
_entity_poly.pdbx_strand_id
1 'polypeptide(L)'
;MDFSFSDDLYNFPKFGAATFLLLSYARYASSRLRPGLLRLFSLLPVLSLFPFLPFLFSTIHFRVISAFYLNWLALFKLLLLSFDLPPLSPSLPLLSFLAFSSLPIKAKNPKDPPIHFSLFSLATKAALVSVIFYFYQYKQQLSSYIVFSLYCFHLYIALDLVLFTTAWSVGWFIRTELEPQFNKPYLSSSLSDFWGRRWNLMVTDILRPTVYHPIRNRYGPMAGVIATFAMSGLMHEFLFYYITLGKPTGEVSLFFLLHGVCTALEGWWVRHKNWWVPPVSVRPVLTLGFVAGTGYWLFFPPILRNHTDDIVVAECLALLGIGG
;
A
#
# COMPACT_ATOMS: atom_id res chain seq x y z
N MET A 1 6.09 13.05 19.50
CA MET A 1 5.14 13.48 18.47
C MET A 1 3.79 13.32 19.12
N ASP A 2 3.12 14.43 19.43
CA ASP A 2 1.84 14.38 20.13
C ASP A 2 0.75 14.31 19.06
N PHE A 3 -0.10 13.29 19.14
CA PHE A 3 -1.22 13.10 18.21
C PHE A 3 -2.52 13.57 18.86
N SER A 4 -3.44 14.08 18.04
CA SER A 4 -4.71 14.65 18.50
C SER A 4 -5.83 14.22 17.57
N PHE A 5 -6.65 13.27 18.03
CA PHE A 5 -7.83 12.83 17.27
C PHE A 5 -8.84 13.97 17.10
N SER A 6 -8.95 14.89 18.06
CA SER A 6 -9.84 16.06 17.93
C SER A 6 -9.42 17.00 16.81
N ASP A 7 -8.12 17.30 16.69
CA ASP A 7 -7.62 18.17 15.63
C ASP A 7 -7.78 17.51 14.26
N ASP A 8 -7.51 16.20 14.20
CA ASP A 8 -7.67 15.41 12.99
C ASP A 8 -9.13 15.36 12.52
N LEU A 9 -10.09 15.18 13.44
CA LEU A 9 -11.52 15.25 13.14
C LEU A 9 -11.94 16.63 12.62
N TYR A 10 -11.38 17.70 13.18
CA TYR A 10 -11.61 19.07 12.69
C TYR A 10 -10.99 19.31 11.30
N ASN A 11 -9.86 18.68 11.00
CA ASN A 11 -9.18 18.79 9.70
C ASN A 11 -9.74 17.85 8.63
N PHE A 12 -10.48 16.80 9.01
CA PHE A 12 -11.04 15.82 8.08
C PHE A 12 -11.94 16.43 6.98
N PRO A 13 -12.88 17.36 7.27
CA PRO A 13 -13.65 18.03 6.23
C PRO A 13 -12.80 18.88 5.29
N LYS A 14 -11.74 19.52 5.80
CA LYS A 14 -10.81 20.33 4.98
C LYS A 14 -10.04 19.44 4.01
N PHE A 15 -9.53 18.31 4.50
CA PHE A 15 -8.88 17.29 3.68
C PHE A 15 -9.81 16.77 2.59
N GLY A 16 -11.06 16.43 2.95
CA GLY A 16 -12.07 15.97 2.00
C GLY A 16 -12.41 17.01 0.93
N ALA A 17 -12.63 18.26 1.32
CA ALA A 17 -12.92 19.36 0.41
C ALA A 17 -11.76 19.64 -0.55
N ALA A 18 -10.53 19.70 -0.05
CA ALA A 18 -9.33 19.91 -0.88
C ALA A 18 -9.16 18.77 -1.90
N THR A 19 -9.28 17.52 -1.45
CA THR A 19 -9.20 16.34 -2.32
C THR A 19 -10.29 16.37 -3.39
N PHE A 20 -11.52 16.69 -3.01
CA PHE A 20 -12.66 16.82 -3.94
C PHE A 20 -12.41 17.88 -5.00
N LEU A 21 -11.98 19.09 -4.61
CA LEU A 21 -11.73 20.19 -5.53
C LEU A 21 -10.59 19.87 -6.51
N LEU A 22 -9.48 19.35 -6.02
CA LEU A 22 -8.31 19.03 -6.83
C LEU A 22 -8.62 17.91 -7.85
N LEU A 23 -9.33 16.86 -7.44
CA LEU A 23 -9.70 15.78 -8.36
C LEU A 23 -10.81 16.19 -9.34
N SER A 24 -11.74 17.04 -8.91
CA SER A 24 -12.74 17.64 -9.81
C SER A 24 -12.09 18.48 -10.89
N TYR A 25 -11.09 19.28 -10.50
CA TYR A 25 -10.24 20.02 -11.44
C TYR A 25 -9.47 19.07 -12.37
N ALA A 26 -8.83 18.02 -11.83
CA ALA A 26 -8.08 17.06 -12.63
C ALA A 26 -8.96 16.39 -13.70
N ARG A 27 -10.18 16.01 -13.34
CA ARG A 27 -11.18 15.46 -14.27
C ARG A 27 -11.55 16.48 -15.35
N TYR A 28 -11.89 17.71 -14.93
CA TYR A 28 -12.26 18.79 -15.84
C TYR A 28 -11.13 19.07 -16.86
N ALA A 29 -9.91 19.30 -16.39
CA ALA A 29 -8.75 19.56 -17.25
C ALA A 29 -8.50 18.40 -18.22
N SER A 30 -8.55 17.16 -17.73
CA SER A 30 -8.36 15.95 -18.55
C SER A 30 -9.46 15.76 -19.59
N SER A 31 -10.70 16.21 -19.32
CA SER A 31 -11.80 16.18 -20.30
C SER A 31 -11.66 17.20 -21.43
N ARG A 32 -10.90 18.27 -21.20
CA ARG A 32 -10.72 19.39 -22.16
C ARG A 32 -9.46 19.24 -23.01
N LEU A 33 -8.45 18.55 -22.49
CA LEU A 33 -7.14 18.41 -23.12
C LEU A 33 -6.95 17.02 -23.70
N ARG A 34 -6.33 16.94 -24.88
CA ARG A 34 -5.93 15.66 -25.49
C ARG A 34 -4.87 14.96 -24.64
N PRO A 35 -4.79 13.62 -24.65
CA PRO A 35 -3.76 12.89 -23.93
C PRO A 35 -2.35 13.31 -24.36
N GLY A 36 -1.41 13.34 -23.42
CA GLY A 36 -0.02 13.68 -23.64
C GLY A 36 0.52 14.71 -22.64
N LEU A 37 1.62 15.35 -23.01
CA LEU A 37 2.37 16.25 -22.11
C LEU A 37 1.55 17.47 -21.67
N LEU A 38 0.70 18.03 -22.54
CA LEU A 38 -0.15 19.17 -22.18
C LEU A 38 -1.15 18.81 -21.08
N ARG A 39 -1.75 17.62 -21.15
CA ARG A 39 -2.62 17.11 -20.09
C ARG A 39 -1.81 16.92 -18.80
N LEU A 40 -0.61 16.33 -18.87
CA LEU A 40 0.28 16.18 -17.71
C LEU A 40 0.61 17.52 -17.05
N PHE A 41 1.00 18.53 -17.83
CA PHE A 41 1.31 19.87 -17.32
C PHE A 41 0.11 20.52 -16.65
N SER A 42 -1.11 20.35 -17.20
CA SER A 42 -2.33 20.84 -16.57
C SER A 42 -2.63 20.19 -15.22
N LEU A 43 -2.12 18.98 -14.96
CA LEU A 43 -2.31 18.28 -13.70
C LEU A 43 -1.23 18.60 -12.67
N LEU A 44 -0.13 19.27 -13.04
CA LEU A 44 0.96 19.62 -12.09
C LEU A 44 0.48 20.32 -10.81
N PRO A 45 -0.49 21.25 -10.83
CA PRO A 45 -1.00 21.84 -9.59
C PRO A 45 -1.55 20.77 -8.62
N VAL A 46 -2.28 19.78 -9.14
CA VAL A 46 -2.82 18.67 -8.35
C VAL A 46 -1.68 17.77 -7.86
N LEU A 47 -0.77 17.40 -8.75
CA LEU A 47 0.35 16.52 -8.42
C LEU A 47 1.28 17.13 -7.36
N SER A 48 1.42 18.46 -7.37
CA SER A 48 2.27 19.20 -6.43
C SER A 48 1.61 19.41 -5.06
N LEU A 49 0.28 19.53 -5.00
CA LEU A 49 -0.44 19.80 -3.75
C LEU A 49 -0.73 18.53 -2.95
N PHE A 50 -0.93 17.38 -3.60
CA PHE A 50 -1.22 16.10 -2.94
C PHE A 50 -0.23 15.72 -1.82
N PRO A 51 1.10 15.83 -2.02
CA PRO A 51 2.08 15.52 -0.98
C PRO A 51 1.88 16.26 0.34
N PHE A 52 1.23 17.42 0.33
CA PHE A 52 1.04 18.25 1.51
C PHE A 52 -0.23 17.92 2.30
N LEU A 53 -1.25 17.35 1.65
CA LEU A 53 -2.55 17.07 2.29
C LEU A 53 -2.47 16.11 3.48
N PRO A 54 -1.65 15.04 3.46
CA PRO A 54 -1.52 14.15 4.62
C PRO A 54 -1.03 14.84 5.90
N PHE A 55 -0.28 15.94 5.79
CA PHE A 55 0.21 16.70 6.95
C PHE A 55 -0.87 17.52 7.66
N LEU A 56 -2.10 17.53 7.14
CA LEU A 56 -3.25 18.02 7.89
C LEU A 56 -3.57 17.14 9.11
N PHE A 57 -3.05 15.90 9.14
CA PHE A 57 -3.24 14.96 10.22
C PHE A 57 -2.01 14.85 11.12
N SER A 58 -2.27 14.98 12.42
CA SER A 58 -1.31 14.75 13.51
C SER A 58 -1.08 13.25 13.74
N THR A 59 -2.15 12.43 13.66
CA THR A 59 -2.05 10.97 13.84
C THR A 59 -1.28 10.31 12.70
N ILE A 60 -0.43 9.36 13.06
CA ILE A 60 0.36 8.56 12.12
C ILE A 60 -0.58 7.78 11.20
N HIS A 61 -1.64 7.17 11.73
CA HIS A 61 -2.56 6.35 10.92
C HIS A 61 -3.26 7.17 9.84
N PHE A 62 -3.89 8.31 10.17
CA PHE A 62 -4.56 9.11 9.13
C PHE A 62 -3.56 9.73 8.15
N ARG A 63 -2.39 10.16 8.63
CA ARG A 63 -1.33 10.69 7.76
C ARG A 63 -0.80 9.63 6.80
N VAL A 64 -0.46 8.42 7.25
CA VAL A 64 0.08 7.37 6.37
C VAL A 64 -0.97 6.81 5.42
N ILE A 65 -2.22 6.62 5.87
CA ILE A 65 -3.32 6.13 5.02
C ILE A 65 -3.62 7.15 3.92
N SER A 66 -3.76 8.43 4.26
CA SER A 66 -4.00 9.48 3.27
C SER A 66 -2.81 9.65 2.31
N ALA A 67 -1.56 9.54 2.79
CA ALA A 67 -0.38 9.54 1.94
C ALA A 67 -0.35 8.35 0.97
N PHE A 68 -0.68 7.15 1.44
CA PHE A 68 -0.78 5.97 0.58
C PHE A 68 -1.85 6.14 -0.49
N TYR A 69 -3.02 6.67 -0.13
CA TYR A 69 -4.14 6.84 -1.05
C TYR A 69 -3.86 7.93 -2.10
N LEU A 70 -3.41 9.11 -1.67
CA LEU A 70 -3.22 10.24 -2.56
C LEU A 70 -1.86 10.19 -3.26
N ASN A 71 -0.77 10.08 -2.51
CA ASN A 71 0.58 10.27 -3.05
C ASN A 71 1.10 9.04 -3.77
N TRP A 72 0.60 7.86 -3.44
CA TRP A 72 0.93 6.67 -4.20
C TRP A 72 -0.14 6.37 -5.23
N LEU A 73 -1.35 6.02 -4.81
CA LEU A 73 -2.32 5.48 -5.74
C LEU A 73 -2.89 6.55 -6.67
N ALA A 74 -3.37 7.68 -6.10
CA ALA A 74 -4.01 8.71 -6.91
C ALA A 74 -3.02 9.42 -7.84
N LEU A 75 -1.82 9.79 -7.39
CA LEU A 75 -0.79 10.39 -8.25
C LEU A 75 -0.45 9.49 -9.45
N PHE A 76 -0.24 8.19 -9.22
CA PHE A 76 0.10 7.28 -10.31
C PHE A 76 -1.09 7.08 -11.26
N LYS A 77 -2.32 7.04 -10.76
CA LYS A 77 -3.53 7.00 -11.61
C LYS A 77 -3.71 8.27 -12.44
N LEU A 78 -3.42 9.45 -11.88
CA LEU A 78 -3.45 10.72 -12.61
C LEU A 78 -2.32 10.83 -13.66
N LEU A 79 -1.16 10.25 -13.37
CA LEU A 79 -0.08 10.11 -14.35
C LEU A 79 -0.53 9.26 -15.54
N LEU A 80 -1.16 8.11 -15.30
CA LEU A 80 -1.72 7.27 -16.36
C LEU A 80 -2.83 7.99 -17.15
N LEU A 81 -3.73 8.68 -16.45
CA LEU A 81 -4.80 9.50 -17.06
C LEU A 81 -4.24 10.56 -18.01
N SER A 82 -3.07 11.11 -17.70
CA SER A 82 -2.39 12.10 -18.56
C SER A 82 -2.11 11.54 -19.96
N PHE A 83 -1.95 10.22 -20.09
CA PHE A 83 -1.66 9.51 -21.33
C PHE A 83 -2.79 8.61 -21.81
N ASP A 84 -4.02 8.78 -21.27
CA ASP A 84 -5.19 7.96 -21.60
C ASP A 84 -5.03 6.46 -21.28
N LEU A 85 -4.18 6.15 -20.31
CA LEU A 85 -3.98 4.78 -19.85
C LEU A 85 -4.96 4.46 -18.71
N PRO A 86 -5.44 3.20 -18.62
CA PRO A 86 -6.31 2.77 -17.53
C PRO A 86 -5.59 2.93 -16.18
N PRO A 87 -6.31 3.05 -15.04
CA PRO A 87 -7.72 2.70 -14.86
C PRO A 87 -8.72 3.88 -14.94
N LEU A 88 -8.25 5.12 -15.05
CA LEU A 88 -9.12 6.30 -15.05
C LEU A 88 -9.52 6.74 -16.46
N SER A 89 -10.73 7.26 -16.58
CA SER A 89 -11.21 7.97 -17.77
C SER A 89 -11.89 9.27 -17.36
N PRO A 90 -11.67 10.40 -18.07
CA PRO A 90 -12.36 11.65 -17.77
C PRO A 90 -13.87 11.59 -18.06
N SER A 91 -14.32 10.60 -18.84
CA SER A 91 -15.74 10.38 -19.14
C SER A 91 -16.53 9.78 -17.97
N LEU A 92 -15.85 9.29 -16.93
CA LEU A 92 -16.54 8.76 -15.74
C LEU A 92 -17.42 9.83 -15.09
N PRO A 93 -18.58 9.45 -14.51
CA PRO A 93 -19.35 10.31 -13.63
C PRO A 93 -18.46 10.87 -12.52
N LEU A 94 -18.72 12.11 -12.07
CA LEU A 94 -17.84 12.80 -11.13
C LEU A 94 -17.56 11.97 -9.87
N LEU A 95 -18.60 11.43 -9.22
CA LEU A 95 -18.45 10.65 -8.00
C LEU A 95 -17.64 9.36 -8.22
N SER A 96 -17.86 8.68 -9.34
CA SER A 96 -17.08 7.49 -9.70
C SER A 96 -15.62 7.85 -9.95
N PHE A 97 -15.36 8.94 -10.69
CA PHE A 97 -14.00 9.43 -10.92
C PHE A 97 -13.29 9.74 -9.60
N LEU A 98 -13.95 10.45 -8.67
CA LEU A 98 -13.41 10.76 -7.36
C LEU A 98 -13.07 9.48 -6.58
N ALA A 99 -14.00 8.52 -6.49
CA ALA A 99 -13.77 7.27 -5.78
C ALA A 99 -12.63 6.44 -6.39
N PHE A 100 -12.64 6.22 -7.71
CA PHE A 100 -11.61 5.42 -8.39
C PHE A 100 -10.25 6.09 -8.41
N SER A 101 -10.18 7.41 -8.36
CA SER A 101 -8.91 8.14 -8.31
C SER A 101 -8.30 8.15 -6.92
N SER A 102 -9.06 8.48 -5.87
CA SER A 102 -8.52 8.66 -4.52
C SER A 102 -8.38 7.37 -3.70
N LEU A 103 -9.16 6.33 -3.98
CA LEU A 103 -9.23 5.14 -3.13
C LEU A 103 -8.51 3.91 -3.72
N PRO A 104 -8.05 2.96 -2.88
CA PRO A 104 -7.42 1.70 -3.30
C PRO A 104 -8.44 0.68 -3.81
N ILE A 105 -9.24 1.08 -4.79
CA ILE A 105 -10.33 0.28 -5.33
C ILE A 105 -10.11 -0.03 -6.81
N LYS A 106 -10.57 -1.21 -7.20
CA LYS A 106 -10.63 -1.66 -8.59
C LYS A 106 -11.91 -2.46 -8.78
N ALA A 107 -12.68 -2.09 -9.80
CA ALA A 107 -13.90 -2.80 -10.14
C ALA A 107 -13.55 -4.22 -10.56
N LYS A 108 -14.27 -5.18 -9.99
CA LYS A 108 -14.08 -6.59 -10.30
C LYS A 108 -14.66 -6.94 -11.67
N ASN A 109 -14.08 -7.93 -12.35
CA ASN A 109 -14.64 -8.46 -13.57
C ASN A 109 -15.93 -9.26 -13.26
N PRO A 110 -17.05 -9.05 -13.98
CA PRO A 110 -18.29 -9.81 -13.77
C PRO A 110 -18.15 -11.34 -13.88
N LYS A 111 -17.07 -11.82 -14.53
CA LYS A 111 -16.78 -13.26 -14.67
C LYS A 111 -16.13 -13.89 -13.43
N ASP A 112 -15.63 -13.09 -12.50
CA ASP A 112 -14.90 -13.58 -11.33
C ASP A 112 -15.87 -13.99 -10.20
N PRO A 113 -15.55 -15.06 -9.43
CA PRO A 113 -16.45 -15.62 -8.42
C PRO A 113 -16.76 -14.61 -7.31
N PRO A 114 -18.03 -14.49 -6.85
CA PRO A 114 -18.48 -13.45 -5.91
C PRO A 114 -17.64 -13.42 -4.63
N ILE A 115 -17.40 -12.21 -4.12
CA ILE A 115 -16.65 -12.06 -2.86
C ILE A 115 -17.61 -12.19 -1.70
N HIS A 116 -17.48 -13.28 -0.95
CA HIS A 116 -18.28 -13.48 0.26
C HIS A 116 -17.67 -12.70 1.43
N PHE A 117 -18.39 -11.68 1.89
CA PHE A 117 -18.12 -11.03 3.16
C PHE A 117 -18.36 -12.04 4.30
N SER A 118 -17.35 -12.24 5.14
CA SER A 118 -17.43 -13.13 6.29
C SER A 118 -17.25 -12.32 7.57
N LEU A 119 -18.35 -12.12 8.32
CA LEU A 119 -18.31 -11.55 9.67
C LEU A 119 -17.36 -12.33 10.58
N PHE A 120 -17.32 -13.65 10.42
CA PHE A 120 -16.40 -14.50 11.16
C PHE A 120 -14.92 -14.16 10.86
N SER A 121 -14.57 -13.91 9.60
CA SER A 121 -13.22 -13.48 9.25
C SER A 121 -12.87 -12.11 9.85
N LEU A 122 -13.82 -11.18 9.88
CA LEU A 122 -13.63 -9.86 10.50
C LEU A 122 -13.44 -9.99 12.02
N ALA A 123 -14.31 -10.75 12.68
CA ALA A 123 -14.23 -11.03 14.12
C ALA A 123 -12.91 -11.72 14.50
N THR A 124 -12.47 -12.69 13.70
CA THR A 124 -11.18 -13.38 13.90
C THR A 124 -10.02 -12.40 13.81
N LYS A 125 -9.99 -11.51 12.80
CA LYS A 125 -8.95 -10.48 12.67
C LYS A 125 -8.97 -9.50 13.84
N ALA A 126 -10.15 -9.04 14.25
CA ALA A 126 -10.29 -8.17 15.41
C ALA A 126 -9.77 -8.82 16.69
N ALA A 127 -10.13 -10.09 16.93
CA ALA A 127 -9.62 -10.86 18.07
C ALA A 127 -8.09 -11.02 18.03
N LEU A 128 -7.51 -11.35 16.86
CA LEU A 128 -6.07 -11.45 16.69
C LEU A 128 -5.36 -10.12 16.99
N VAL A 129 -5.94 -9.00 16.54
CA VAL A 129 -5.42 -7.66 16.85
C VAL A 129 -5.46 -7.42 18.36
N SER A 130 -6.59 -7.69 19.04
CA SER A 130 -6.68 -7.55 20.50
C SER A 130 -5.64 -8.39 21.25
N VAL A 131 -5.38 -9.63 20.81
CA VAL A 131 -4.34 -10.48 21.39
C VAL A 131 -2.95 -9.87 21.19
N ILE A 132 -2.64 -9.34 20.00
CA ILE A 132 -1.36 -8.67 19.74
C ILE A 132 -1.19 -7.46 20.67
N PHE A 133 -2.23 -6.64 20.85
CA PHE A 133 -2.20 -5.48 21.75
C PHE A 133 -2.00 -5.88 23.21
N TYR A 134 -2.60 -6.99 23.66
CA TYR A 134 -2.33 -7.54 24.99
C TYR A 134 -0.84 -7.88 25.17
N PHE A 135 -0.21 -8.53 24.18
CA PHE A 135 1.22 -8.84 24.25
C PHE A 135 2.12 -7.61 24.20
N TYR A 136 1.72 -6.52 23.53
CA TYR A 136 2.50 -5.28 23.55
C TYR A 136 2.63 -4.64 24.93
N GLN A 137 1.71 -4.91 25.87
CA GLN A 137 1.85 -4.49 27.26
C GLN A 137 3.08 -5.11 27.94
N TYR A 138 3.51 -6.28 27.46
CA TYR A 138 4.67 -7.02 27.95
C TYR A 138 5.86 -6.98 26.98
N LYS A 139 5.89 -6.03 26.04
CA LYS A 139 6.92 -5.98 24.98
C LYS A 139 8.35 -5.99 25.53
N GLN A 140 8.57 -5.38 26.71
CA GLN A 140 9.91 -5.27 27.33
C GLN A 140 10.40 -6.60 27.92
N GLN A 141 9.48 -7.53 28.23
CA GLN A 141 9.80 -8.86 28.75
C GLN A 141 9.93 -9.91 27.64
N LEU A 142 9.44 -9.62 26.42
CA LEU A 142 9.48 -10.52 25.28
C LEU A 142 10.81 -10.44 24.55
N SER A 143 11.24 -11.56 23.93
CA SER A 143 12.40 -11.55 23.05
C SER A 143 12.15 -10.68 21.81
N SER A 144 13.21 -10.09 21.27
CA SER A 144 13.14 -9.24 20.07
C SER A 144 12.51 -9.95 18.87
N TYR A 145 12.73 -11.26 18.73
CA TYR A 145 12.14 -12.07 17.66
C TYR A 145 10.62 -12.26 17.83
N ILE A 146 10.12 -12.38 19.07
CA ILE A 146 8.68 -12.46 19.34
C ILE A 146 8.03 -11.12 19.03
N VAL A 147 8.61 -10.01 19.52
CA VAL A 147 8.10 -8.66 19.25
C VAL A 147 8.07 -8.37 17.75
N PHE A 148 9.14 -8.72 17.03
CA PHE A 148 9.18 -8.61 15.58
C PHE A 148 8.09 -9.43 14.88
N SER A 149 7.84 -10.65 15.36
CA SER A 149 6.76 -11.50 14.81
C SER A 149 5.39 -10.85 15.03
N LEU A 150 5.14 -10.29 16.22
CA LEU A 150 3.93 -9.52 16.52
C LEU A 150 3.78 -8.33 15.57
N TYR A 151 4.86 -7.58 15.31
CA TYR A 151 4.85 -6.49 14.34
C TYR A 151 4.51 -6.93 12.92
N CYS A 152 5.04 -8.07 12.45
CA CYS A 152 4.70 -8.61 11.14
C CYS A 152 3.21 -8.95 11.01
N PHE A 153 2.64 -9.62 12.03
CA PHE A 153 1.21 -9.94 12.05
C PHE A 153 0.36 -8.68 12.16
N HIS A 154 0.75 -7.73 13.02
CA HIS A 154 0.05 -6.46 13.18
C HIS A 154 -0.02 -5.70 11.85
N LEU A 155 1.12 -5.52 11.19
CA LEU A 155 1.21 -4.82 9.90
C LEU A 155 0.29 -5.45 8.85
N TYR A 156 0.34 -6.78 8.71
CA TYR A 156 -0.50 -7.50 7.75
C TYR A 156 -2.00 -7.34 8.06
N ILE A 157 -2.40 -7.60 9.30
CA ILE A 157 -3.83 -7.57 9.68
C ILE A 157 -4.37 -6.15 9.63
N ALA A 158 -3.63 -5.16 10.11
CA ALA A 158 -4.05 -3.75 10.08
C ALA A 158 -4.22 -3.26 8.64
N LEU A 159 -3.25 -3.53 7.76
CA LEU A 159 -3.33 -3.13 6.36
C LEU A 159 -4.50 -3.81 5.64
N ASP A 160 -4.69 -5.12 5.86
CA ASP A 160 -5.80 -5.87 5.30
C ASP A 160 -7.16 -5.34 5.80
N LEU A 161 -7.31 -5.02 7.09
CA LEU A 161 -8.52 -4.42 7.65
C LEU A 161 -8.83 -3.05 7.05
N VAL A 162 -7.84 -2.14 6.97
CA VAL A 162 -8.04 -0.78 6.44
C VAL A 162 -8.44 -0.82 4.97
N LEU A 163 -7.75 -1.62 4.16
CA LEU A 163 -8.03 -1.71 2.72
C LEU A 163 -9.36 -2.41 2.45
N PHE A 164 -9.64 -3.50 3.17
CA PHE A 164 -10.89 -4.23 3.04
C PHE A 164 -12.11 -3.40 3.45
N THR A 165 -12.05 -2.71 4.59
CA THR A 165 -13.16 -1.84 5.03
C THR A 165 -13.38 -0.70 4.04
N THR A 166 -12.31 -0.09 3.54
CA THR A 166 -12.41 0.94 2.49
C THR A 166 -13.12 0.42 1.23
N ALA A 167 -12.68 -0.71 0.69
CA ALA A 167 -13.31 -1.28 -0.50
C ALA A 167 -14.74 -1.77 -0.24
N TRP A 168 -15.01 -2.41 0.90
CA TRP A 168 -16.36 -2.86 1.22
C TRP A 168 -17.33 -1.68 1.33
N SER A 169 -16.96 -0.62 2.04
CA SER A 169 -17.80 0.58 2.17
C SER A 169 -18.08 1.21 0.81
N VAL A 170 -17.07 1.39 -0.04
CA VAL A 170 -17.26 1.97 -1.38
C VAL A 170 -18.08 1.06 -2.29
N GLY A 171 -17.80 -0.24 -2.26
CA GLY A 171 -18.53 -1.23 -3.06
C GLY A 171 -20.02 -1.26 -2.71
N TRP A 172 -20.35 -1.09 -1.43
CA TRP A 172 -21.73 -0.93 -0.96
C TRP A 172 -22.40 0.33 -1.54
N PHE A 173 -21.72 1.49 -1.47
CA PHE A 173 -22.27 2.75 -2.00
C PHE A 173 -22.45 2.75 -3.52
N ILE A 174 -21.49 2.18 -4.27
CA ILE A 174 -21.49 2.15 -5.74
C ILE A 174 -22.21 0.89 -6.27
N ARG A 175 -22.66 -0.02 -5.38
CA ARG A 175 -23.29 -1.31 -5.71
C ARG A 175 -22.45 -2.15 -6.68
N THR A 176 -21.13 -2.12 -6.49
CA THR A 176 -20.16 -2.82 -7.35
C THR A 176 -19.21 -3.64 -6.49
N GLU A 177 -18.99 -4.90 -6.85
CA GLU A 177 -17.95 -5.71 -6.22
C GLU A 177 -16.56 -5.18 -6.62
N LEU A 178 -15.69 -5.06 -5.63
CA LEU A 178 -14.33 -4.56 -5.80
C LEU A 178 -13.33 -5.69 -5.55
N GLU A 179 -12.22 -5.70 -6.27
CA GLU A 179 -11.19 -6.73 -6.11
C GLU A 179 -10.58 -6.72 -4.70
N PRO A 180 -10.24 -7.91 -4.14
CA PRO A 180 -9.55 -7.98 -2.87
C PRO A 180 -8.12 -7.44 -2.99
N GLN A 181 -7.61 -6.84 -1.92
CA GLN A 181 -6.27 -6.25 -1.92
C GLN A 181 -5.17 -7.26 -1.56
N PHE A 182 -5.54 -8.36 -0.91
CA PHE A 182 -4.64 -9.46 -0.56
C PHE A 182 -5.20 -10.80 -1.01
N ASN A 183 -4.31 -11.72 -1.33
CA ASN A 183 -4.66 -13.11 -1.67
C ASN A 183 -3.77 -14.09 -0.90
N LYS A 184 -4.09 -14.30 0.38
CA LYS A 184 -3.43 -15.28 1.28
C LYS A 184 -1.89 -15.27 1.13
N PRO A 185 -1.21 -14.16 1.45
CA PRO A 185 0.24 -14.02 1.22
C PRO A 185 1.11 -15.03 1.98
N TYR A 186 0.60 -15.60 3.07
CA TYR A 186 1.26 -16.66 3.82
C TYR A 186 1.33 -18.01 3.07
N LEU A 187 0.64 -18.16 1.94
CA LEU A 187 0.73 -19.35 1.06
C LEU A 187 1.67 -19.13 -0.13
N SER A 188 2.50 -18.08 -0.11
CA SER A 188 3.36 -17.74 -1.23
C SER A 188 4.44 -18.79 -1.45
N SER A 189 4.60 -19.24 -2.69
CA SER A 189 5.58 -20.29 -3.05
C SER A 189 6.88 -19.74 -3.66
N SER A 190 6.98 -18.43 -3.83
CA SER A 190 8.11 -17.73 -4.43
C SER A 190 8.01 -16.24 -4.13
N LEU A 191 9.11 -15.50 -4.31
CA LEU A 191 9.09 -14.04 -4.16
C LEU A 191 8.18 -13.39 -5.22
N SER A 192 8.20 -13.90 -6.45
CA SER A 192 7.30 -13.46 -7.51
C SER A 192 5.82 -13.70 -7.16
N ASP A 193 5.49 -14.80 -6.49
CA ASP A 193 4.12 -15.10 -6.08
C ASP A 193 3.68 -14.20 -4.93
N PHE A 194 4.55 -13.98 -3.94
CA PHE A 194 4.29 -13.05 -2.83
C PHE A 194 4.01 -11.64 -3.32
N TRP A 195 4.99 -11.01 -3.99
CA TRP A 195 4.89 -9.61 -4.39
C TRP A 195 3.97 -9.35 -5.59
N GLY A 196 3.87 -10.32 -6.51
CA GLY A 196 3.17 -10.11 -7.78
C GLY A 196 1.70 -10.54 -7.79
N ARG A 197 1.28 -11.38 -6.84
CA ARG A 197 -0.05 -12.05 -6.89
C ARG A 197 -0.77 -12.14 -5.56
N ARG A 198 -0.14 -11.80 -4.44
CA ARG A 198 -0.72 -12.04 -3.11
C ARG A 198 -0.64 -10.86 -2.16
N TRP A 199 0.40 -10.05 -2.25
CA TRP A 199 0.63 -8.88 -1.41
C TRP A 199 0.21 -7.59 -2.11
N ASN A 200 -0.71 -6.82 -1.52
CA ASN A 200 -1.14 -5.50 -1.96
C ASN A 200 -1.33 -5.37 -3.49
N LEU A 201 -2.39 -6.01 -3.99
CA LEU A 201 -2.69 -6.08 -5.42
C LEU A 201 -2.95 -4.71 -6.04
N MET A 202 -3.40 -3.72 -5.26
CA MET A 202 -3.62 -2.35 -5.75
C MET A 202 -2.29 -1.67 -6.13
N VAL A 203 -1.24 -1.87 -5.34
CA VAL A 203 0.12 -1.39 -5.67
C VAL A 203 0.67 -2.12 -6.89
N THR A 204 0.48 -3.43 -6.94
CA THR A 204 0.92 -4.23 -8.09
C THR A 204 0.25 -3.76 -9.38
N ASP A 205 -1.06 -3.55 -9.35
CA ASP A 205 -1.85 -3.15 -10.51
C ASP A 205 -1.54 -1.74 -10.99
N ILE A 206 -1.13 -0.83 -10.10
CA ILE A 206 -0.73 0.51 -10.51
C ILE A 206 0.72 0.58 -11.01
N LEU A 207 1.64 -0.19 -10.42
CA LEU A 207 3.04 -0.22 -10.83
C LEU A 207 3.27 -0.95 -12.17
N ARG A 208 2.41 -1.92 -12.50
CA ARG A 208 2.47 -2.65 -13.78
C ARG A 208 2.45 -1.72 -15.00
N PRO A 209 1.39 -0.90 -15.23
CA PRO A 209 1.32 0.00 -16.38
C PRO A 209 2.23 1.22 -16.26
N THR A 210 2.50 1.71 -15.05
CA THR A 210 3.32 2.93 -14.86
C THR A 210 4.82 2.69 -15.01
N VAL A 211 5.34 1.56 -14.52
CA VAL A 211 6.78 1.31 -14.43
C VAL A 211 7.17 0.02 -15.15
N TYR A 212 6.54 -1.11 -14.80
CA TYR A 212 6.96 -2.41 -15.29
C TYR A 212 6.86 -2.52 -16.81
N HIS A 213 5.69 -2.25 -17.41
CA HIS A 213 5.46 -2.42 -18.84
C HIS A 213 6.33 -1.49 -19.70
N PRO A 214 6.42 -0.17 -19.44
CA PRO A 214 7.28 0.71 -20.22
C PRO A 214 8.76 0.29 -20.21
N ILE A 215 9.29 -0.07 -19.03
CA ILE A 215 10.70 -0.44 -18.88
C ILE A 215 10.96 -1.84 -19.43
N ARG A 216 10.06 -2.79 -19.19
CA ARG A 216 10.15 -4.15 -19.77
C ARG A 216 10.18 -4.11 -21.29
N ASN A 217 9.31 -3.32 -21.90
CA ASN A 217 9.19 -3.28 -23.35
C ASN A 217 10.45 -2.69 -24.02
N ARG A 218 11.21 -1.86 -23.30
CA ARG A 218 12.43 -1.22 -23.82
C ARG A 218 13.73 -1.93 -23.41
N TYR A 219 13.80 -2.46 -22.20
CA TYR A 219 15.04 -2.97 -21.59
C TYR A 219 14.93 -4.43 -21.10
N GLY A 220 13.79 -5.09 -21.32
CA GLY A 220 13.58 -6.49 -21.00
C GLY A 220 13.02 -6.76 -19.59
N PRO A 221 12.60 -8.01 -19.31
CA PRO A 221 11.84 -8.34 -18.10
C PRO A 221 12.56 -8.06 -16.79
N MET A 222 13.87 -8.33 -16.69
CA MET A 222 14.64 -8.11 -15.46
C MET A 222 14.70 -6.62 -15.10
N ALA A 223 15.01 -5.76 -16.08
CA ALA A 223 15.03 -4.32 -15.88
C ALA A 223 13.64 -3.80 -15.44
N GLY A 224 12.56 -4.33 -16.03
CA GLY A 224 11.20 -4.02 -15.61
C GLY A 224 10.94 -4.37 -14.15
N VAL A 225 11.34 -5.57 -13.69
CA VAL A 225 11.19 -5.98 -12.28
C VAL A 225 12.00 -5.08 -11.36
N ILE A 226 13.31 -4.92 -11.62
CA ILE A 226 14.19 -4.12 -10.76
C ILE A 226 13.70 -2.68 -10.65
N ALA A 227 13.31 -2.05 -11.75
CA ALA A 227 12.80 -0.68 -11.74
C ALA A 227 11.45 -0.56 -11.00
N THR A 228 10.58 -1.57 -11.11
CA THR A 228 9.31 -1.61 -10.37
C THR A 228 9.56 -1.64 -8.86
N PHE A 229 10.50 -2.47 -8.42
CA PHE A 229 10.87 -2.55 -7.01
C PHE A 229 11.62 -1.30 -6.53
N ALA A 230 12.46 -0.69 -7.37
CA ALA A 230 13.11 0.58 -7.05
C ALA A 230 12.08 1.70 -6.84
N MET A 231 11.08 1.82 -7.73
CA MET A 231 9.98 2.77 -7.55
C MET A 231 9.16 2.45 -6.29
N SER A 232 8.86 1.18 -6.04
CA SER A 232 8.18 0.76 -4.81
C SER A 232 8.98 1.15 -3.57
N GLY A 233 10.30 0.94 -3.57
CA GLY A 233 11.19 1.33 -2.48
C GLY A 233 11.19 2.83 -2.21
N LEU A 234 11.26 3.64 -3.27
CA LEU A 234 11.18 5.09 -3.17
C LEU A 234 9.84 5.54 -2.56
N MET A 235 8.73 4.97 -3.02
CA MET A 235 7.40 5.27 -2.46
C MET A 235 7.30 4.88 -0.98
N HIS A 236 7.93 3.77 -0.58
CA HIS A 236 7.96 3.40 0.83
C HIS A 236 8.87 4.31 1.67
N GLU A 237 9.99 4.83 1.16
CA GLU A 237 10.75 5.87 1.86
C GLU A 237 9.89 7.11 2.11
N PHE A 238 9.08 7.53 1.13
CA PHE A 238 8.11 8.61 1.35
C PHE A 238 7.08 8.23 2.42
N LEU A 239 6.49 7.03 2.38
CA LEU A 239 5.57 6.58 3.43
C LEU A 239 6.22 6.56 4.81
N PHE A 240 7.47 6.12 4.92
CA PHE A 240 8.21 6.11 6.18
C PHE A 240 8.52 7.53 6.67
N TYR A 241 8.75 8.48 5.76
CA TYR A 241 8.80 9.90 6.10
C TYR A 241 7.47 10.37 6.70
N TYR A 242 6.32 9.99 6.11
CA TYR A 242 5.01 10.30 6.70
C TYR A 242 4.79 9.60 8.06
N ILE A 243 5.35 8.42 8.29
CA ILE A 243 5.22 7.72 9.58
C ILE A 243 6.08 8.41 10.65
N THR A 244 7.37 8.59 10.36
CA THR A 244 8.37 8.95 11.37
C THR A 244 8.65 10.45 11.45
N LEU A 245 8.34 11.22 10.40
CA LEU A 245 8.81 12.59 10.16
C LEU A 245 10.36 12.75 10.25
N GLY A 246 11.09 11.63 10.22
CA GLY A 246 12.55 11.58 10.24
C GLY A 246 13.12 11.55 8.83
N LYS A 247 14.40 11.88 8.68
CA LYS A 247 15.07 11.85 7.37
C LYS A 247 15.05 10.43 6.78
N PRO A 248 14.78 10.27 5.47
CA PRO A 248 14.81 8.96 4.82
C PRO A 248 16.22 8.35 4.92
N THR A 249 16.31 7.10 5.36
CA THR A 249 17.59 6.40 5.55
C THR A 249 18.01 5.60 4.32
N GLY A 250 17.08 5.31 3.42
CA GLY A 250 17.31 4.48 2.23
C GLY A 250 17.26 2.97 2.52
N GLU A 251 17.10 2.56 3.77
CA GLU A 251 17.06 1.14 4.15
C GLU A 251 15.82 0.44 3.62
N VAL A 252 14.68 1.13 3.60
CA VAL A 252 13.44 0.58 3.06
C VAL A 252 13.52 0.51 1.55
N SER A 253 14.13 1.52 0.91
CA SER A 253 14.46 1.43 -0.52
C SER A 253 15.37 0.24 -0.84
N LEU A 254 16.38 0.00 -0.01
CA LEU A 254 17.28 -1.15 -0.16
C LEU A 254 16.56 -2.48 0.01
N PHE A 255 15.64 -2.59 0.99
CA PHE A 255 14.79 -3.77 1.17
C PHE A 255 14.04 -4.14 -0.12
N PHE A 256 13.33 -3.17 -0.72
CA PHE A 256 12.60 -3.44 -1.95
C PHE A 256 13.53 -3.70 -3.12
N LEU A 257 14.63 -2.96 -3.27
CA LEU A 257 15.58 -3.20 -4.36
C LEU A 257 16.20 -4.60 -4.30
N LEU A 258 16.59 -5.05 -3.11
CA LEU A 258 17.08 -6.42 -2.87
C LEU A 258 16.03 -7.45 -3.28
N HIS A 259 14.76 -7.25 -2.89
CA HIS A 259 13.67 -8.13 -3.27
C HIS A 259 13.43 -8.13 -4.79
N GLY A 260 13.59 -6.99 -5.46
CA GLY A 260 13.49 -6.88 -6.91
C GLY A 260 14.57 -7.66 -7.64
N VAL A 261 15.83 -7.55 -7.17
CA VAL A 261 16.95 -8.33 -7.71
C VAL A 261 16.71 -9.83 -7.49
N CYS A 262 16.38 -10.24 -6.26
CA CYS A 262 16.10 -11.65 -5.97
C CYS A 262 14.92 -12.20 -6.78
N THR A 263 13.85 -11.43 -6.97
CA THR A 263 12.70 -11.83 -7.80
C THR A 263 13.07 -11.95 -9.28
N ALA A 264 13.90 -11.03 -9.79
CA ALA A 264 14.39 -11.09 -11.17
C ALA A 264 15.29 -12.31 -11.41
N LEU A 265 16.16 -12.60 -10.45
CA LEU A 265 17.03 -13.78 -10.46
C LEU A 265 16.23 -15.08 -10.32
N GLU A 266 15.23 -15.14 -9.45
CA GLU A 266 14.30 -16.26 -9.32
C GLU A 266 13.60 -16.55 -10.66
N GLY A 267 13.08 -15.51 -11.32
CA GLY A 267 12.46 -15.63 -12.64
C GLY A 267 13.44 -16.03 -13.75
N TRP A 268 14.73 -15.77 -13.60
CA TRP A 268 15.78 -16.27 -14.49
C TRP A 268 16.13 -17.73 -14.20
N TRP A 269 16.31 -18.08 -12.93
CA TRP A 269 16.61 -19.42 -12.42
C TRP A 269 15.57 -20.43 -12.92
N VAL A 270 14.29 -20.13 -12.75
CA VAL A 270 13.18 -21.02 -13.17
C VAL A 270 13.15 -21.23 -14.69
N ARG A 271 13.64 -20.27 -15.48
CA ARG A 271 13.75 -20.42 -16.95
C ARG A 271 14.92 -21.31 -17.38
N HIS A 272 15.94 -21.47 -16.54
CA HIS A 272 17.09 -22.33 -16.80
C HIS A 272 16.85 -23.70 -16.13
N LYS A 273 16.11 -24.56 -16.85
CA LYS A 273 15.54 -25.86 -16.39
C LYS A 273 16.52 -26.87 -15.76
N ASN A 274 17.82 -26.61 -15.79
CA ASN A 274 18.85 -27.54 -15.28
C ASN A 274 19.17 -27.34 -13.80
N TRP A 275 18.55 -26.35 -13.15
CA TRP A 275 18.92 -25.97 -11.79
C TRP A 275 17.91 -26.49 -10.76
N TRP A 276 18.40 -26.89 -9.59
CA TRP A 276 17.58 -27.46 -8.51
C TRP A 276 16.49 -26.48 -8.07
N VAL A 277 15.28 -27.00 -7.85
CA VAL A 277 14.15 -26.22 -7.36
C VAL A 277 13.67 -26.82 -6.03
N PRO A 278 13.49 -26.02 -4.97
CA PRO A 278 13.02 -26.53 -3.68
C PRO A 278 11.70 -27.30 -3.78
N PRO A 279 11.46 -28.30 -2.91
CA PRO A 279 10.17 -28.98 -2.79
C PRO A 279 9.03 -28.00 -2.47
N VAL A 280 7.83 -28.25 -3.00
CA VAL A 280 6.67 -27.34 -2.90
C VAL A 280 6.29 -27.03 -1.45
N SER A 281 6.41 -27.99 -0.53
CA SER A 281 6.09 -27.83 0.89
C SER A 281 7.02 -26.86 1.63
N VAL A 282 8.28 -26.75 1.19
CA VAL A 282 9.32 -25.95 1.85
C VAL A 282 9.34 -24.51 1.32
N ARG A 283 8.83 -24.30 0.10
CA ARG A 283 8.83 -22.98 -0.57
C ARG A 283 8.17 -21.85 0.22
N PRO A 284 7.00 -22.05 0.88
CA PRO A 284 6.42 -21.00 1.69
C PRO A 284 7.29 -20.60 2.88
N VAL A 285 7.89 -21.58 3.55
CA VAL A 285 8.79 -21.32 4.68
C VAL A 285 10.02 -20.53 4.21
N LEU A 286 10.62 -20.91 3.07
CA LEU A 286 11.76 -20.17 2.50
C LEU A 286 11.39 -18.75 2.10
N THR A 287 10.26 -18.58 1.42
CA THR A 287 9.80 -17.27 0.92
C THR A 287 9.49 -16.34 2.10
N LEU A 288 8.70 -16.82 3.07
CA LEU A 288 8.33 -16.03 4.24
C LEU A 288 9.52 -15.80 5.17
N GLY A 289 10.42 -16.79 5.32
CA GLY A 289 11.65 -16.65 6.09
C GLY A 289 12.57 -15.60 5.48
N PHE A 290 12.71 -15.56 4.16
CA PHE A 290 13.47 -14.51 3.47
C PHE A 290 12.83 -13.13 3.67
N VAL A 291 11.52 -13.00 3.48
CA VAL A 291 10.79 -11.72 3.68
C VAL A 291 10.86 -11.26 5.13
N ALA A 292 10.72 -12.16 6.10
CA ALA A 292 10.81 -11.85 7.51
C ALA A 292 12.24 -11.47 7.92
N GLY A 293 13.26 -12.22 7.48
CA GLY A 293 14.66 -11.94 7.79
C GLY A 293 15.13 -10.59 7.24
N THR A 294 14.82 -10.31 5.98
CA THR A 294 15.11 -9.00 5.36
C THR A 294 14.24 -7.88 5.95
N GLY A 295 13.00 -8.18 6.36
CA GLY A 295 12.13 -7.23 7.05
C GLY A 295 12.69 -6.82 8.42
N TYR A 296 13.18 -7.78 9.19
CA TYR A 296 13.86 -7.52 10.47
C TYR A 296 15.11 -6.65 10.28
N TRP A 297 15.86 -6.91 9.22
CA TRP A 297 17.12 -6.20 8.94
C TRP A 297 16.94 -4.79 8.38
N LEU A 298 16.01 -4.58 7.44
CA LEU A 298 15.97 -3.33 6.65
C LEU A 298 14.64 -2.58 6.75
N PHE A 299 13.52 -3.26 7.01
CA PHE A 299 12.20 -2.64 6.95
C PHE A 299 11.75 -2.04 8.29
N PHE A 300 11.91 -2.78 9.39
CA PHE A 300 11.46 -2.32 10.71
C PHE A 300 12.39 -1.35 11.44
N PRO A 301 13.74 -1.43 11.34
CA PRO A 301 14.63 -0.55 12.11
C PRO A 301 14.34 0.95 12.01
N PRO A 302 14.00 1.53 10.84
CA PRO A 302 13.64 2.96 10.77
C PRO A 302 12.49 3.38 11.69
N ILE A 303 11.49 2.51 11.90
CA ILE A 303 10.33 2.80 12.77
C ILE A 303 10.74 2.67 14.24
N LEU A 304 11.55 1.66 14.56
CA LEU A 304 11.95 1.33 15.94
C LEU A 304 12.95 2.33 16.52
N ARG A 305 13.82 2.94 15.69
CA ARG A 305 14.86 3.87 16.17
C ARG A 305 14.32 5.09 16.89
N ASN A 306 13.16 5.58 16.47
CA ASN A 306 12.55 6.80 17.03
C ASN A 306 11.38 6.49 17.97
N HIS A 307 11.25 5.24 18.44
CA HIS A 307 10.11 4.76 19.22
C HIS A 307 8.76 5.10 18.55
N THR A 308 8.73 5.12 17.22
CA THR A 308 7.52 5.46 16.47
C THR A 308 6.48 4.35 16.56
N ASP A 309 6.93 3.12 16.78
CA ASP A 309 6.09 1.97 17.13
C ASP A 309 5.27 2.23 18.40
N ASP A 310 5.84 2.91 19.40
CA ASP A 310 5.14 3.22 20.65
C ASP A 310 3.96 4.17 20.41
N ILE A 311 4.14 5.15 19.53
CA ILE A 311 3.09 6.09 19.13
C ILE A 311 2.01 5.35 18.33
N VAL A 312 2.41 4.49 17.39
CA VAL A 312 1.45 3.66 16.61
C VAL A 312 0.61 2.80 17.54
N VAL A 313 1.22 2.13 18.52
CA VAL A 313 0.49 1.33 19.51
C VAL A 313 -0.44 2.19 20.36
N ALA A 314 0.03 3.36 20.82
CA ALA A 314 -0.79 4.29 21.60
C ALA A 314 -2.01 4.81 20.83
N GLU A 315 -1.86 5.16 19.55
CA GLU A 315 -2.97 5.58 18.69
C GLU A 315 -4.04 4.49 18.55
N CYS A 316 -3.62 3.24 18.33
CA CYS A 316 -4.56 2.12 18.23
C CYS A 316 -5.27 1.82 19.55
N LEU A 317 -4.56 1.87 20.68
CA LEU A 317 -5.15 1.66 22.00
C LEU A 317 -6.19 2.73 22.32
N ALA A 318 -5.91 3.99 22.00
CA ALA A 318 -6.84 5.10 22.14
C ALA A 318 -8.09 4.93 21.27
N LEU A 319 -7.95 4.47 20.01
CA LEU A 319 -9.10 4.16 19.14
C LEU A 319 -9.99 3.04 19.68
N LEU A 320 -9.41 2.08 20.39
CA LEU A 320 -10.14 0.98 21.01
C LEU A 320 -10.78 1.36 22.36
N GLY A 321 -10.53 2.58 22.86
CA GLY A 321 -10.96 3.01 24.19
C GLY A 321 -10.23 2.27 25.32
N ILE A 322 -9.09 1.64 25.02
CA ILE A 322 -8.25 0.90 25.98
C ILE A 322 -7.06 1.82 26.31
N GLY A 323 -7.35 2.93 26.98
CA GLY A 323 -6.34 3.97 27.23
C GLY A 323 -6.94 5.18 27.93
N GLY A 324 -7.27 4.99 29.21
CA GLY A 324 -7.62 6.03 30.18
C GLY A 324 -6.98 5.68 31.51
#